data_AF-A0A1T4SAZ2-F1
#
_entry.id   AF-A0A1T4SAZ2-F1
#
_cell.length_a   1.000
_cell.length_b   1.000
_cell.length_c   1.000
_cell.angle_alpha   90.00
_cell.angle_beta   90.00
_cell.angle_gamma   90.00
#
_symmetry.space_group_name_H-M   'P 1'
#
loop_
_entity.id
_entity.type
_entity.pdbx_description
1 polymer ?
#
loop_
_entity_poly.entity_id
_entity_poly.type
_entity_poly.pdbx_seq_one_letter_code
_entity_poly.pdbx_strand_id
1 'polypeptide(L)'
;MTAHLPFLLAWFIAGAILGTLHWMSLRWSIGLFAAGRSVLLPFLTQLARFASIGAALTFAAVHQGAYALLASAGGVLAARAVALRRAART
;
A
#
# COMPACT_ATOMS: atom_id res chain seq x y z
N MET A 1 21.76 -2.46 20.97
CA MET A 1 20.31 -2.12 20.90
C MET A 1 19.94 -1.13 19.79
N THR A 2 20.88 -0.52 19.05
CA THR A 2 20.59 0.50 18.02
C THR A 2 20.41 -0.06 16.59
N ALA A 3 20.80 -1.31 16.32
CA ALA A 3 20.78 -1.89 14.97
C ALA A 3 19.38 -2.27 14.43
N HIS A 4 18.36 -2.38 15.31
CA HIS A 4 17.01 -2.77 14.90
C HIS A 4 16.15 -1.58 14.40
N LEU A 5 16.48 -0.36 14.82
CA LEU A 5 15.81 0.86 14.38
C LEU A 5 15.93 1.11 12.87
N PRO A 6 17.12 1.09 12.24
CA PRO A 6 17.23 1.32 10.80
C PRO A 6 16.53 0.22 9.99
N PHE A 7 16.53 -1.01 10.50
CA PHE A 7 15.83 -2.14 9.90
C PHE A 7 14.30 -1.95 9.92
N LEU A 8 13.73 -1.60 11.07
CA LEU A 8 12.30 -1.31 11.20
C LEU A 8 11.89 -0.10 10.35
N LEU A 9 12.73 0.94 10.32
CA LEU A 9 12.49 2.14 9.51
C LEU A 9 12.49 1.82 8.01
N ALA A 10 13.41 0.97 7.54
CA ALA A 10 13.46 0.54 6.15
C ALA A 10 12.18 -0.22 5.74
N TRP A 11 11.70 -1.15 6.59
CA TRP A 11 10.45 -1.88 6.34
C TRP A 11 9.20 -0.99 6.44
N PHE A 12 9.22 -0.01 7.33
CA PHE A 12 8.18 1.01 7.42
C PHE A 12 8.13 1.88 6.16
N ILE A 13 9.27 2.37 5.69
CA ILE A 13 9.38 3.17 4.46
C ILE A 13 8.94 2.33 3.25
N ALA A 14 9.36 1.07 3.16
CA ALA A 14 8.92 0.17 2.10
C ALA A 14 7.39 -0.01 2.11
N GLY A 15 6.79 -0.25 3.27
CA GLY A 15 5.33 -0.33 3.43
C GLY A 15 4.62 0.99 3.08
N ALA A 16 5.20 2.13 3.45
CA ALA A 16 4.67 3.45 3.13
C ALA A 16 4.69 3.71 1.61
N ILE A 17 5.82 3.44 0.94
CA ILE A 17 5.96 3.55 -0.52
C ILE A 17 4.92 2.68 -1.21
N LEU A 18 4.78 1.43 -0.78
CA LEU A 18 3.82 0.48 -1.33
C LEU A 18 2.38 0.99 -1.15
N GLY A 19 2.04 1.55 0.02
CA GLY A 19 0.76 2.18 0.29
C GLY A 19 0.49 3.43 -0.59
N THR A 20 1.49 4.27 -0.82
CA THR A 20 1.36 5.43 -1.72
C THR A 20 1.20 5.04 -3.19
N LEU A 21 1.99 4.08 -3.68
CA LEU A 21 1.86 3.55 -5.03
C LEU A 21 0.46 2.94 -5.24
N HIS A 22 0.00 2.19 -4.25
CA HIS A 22 -1.35 1.62 -4.24
C HIS A 22 -2.44 2.71 -4.29
N TRP A 23 -2.23 3.87 -3.67
CA TRP A 23 -3.16 5.00 -3.73
C TRP A 23 -3.09 5.80 -5.04
N MET A 24 -1.89 6.00 -5.59
CA MET A 24 -1.71 6.62 -6.91
C MET A 24 -2.38 5.78 -8.01
N SER A 25 -2.23 4.46 -7.95
CA SER A 25 -2.92 3.55 -8.85
C SER A 25 -4.44 3.69 -8.76
N LEU A 26 -5.00 3.95 -7.57
CA LEU A 26 -6.44 4.18 -7.40
C LEU A 26 -6.93 5.45 -8.10
N ARG A 27 -6.17 6.55 -8.00
CA ARG A 27 -6.52 7.81 -8.70
C ARG A 27 -6.50 7.63 -10.21
N TRP A 28 -5.55 6.84 -10.73
CA TRP A 28 -5.50 6.48 -12.14
C TRP A 28 -6.68 5.60 -12.57
N SER A 29 -7.06 4.60 -11.77
CA SER A 29 -8.24 3.77 -12.05
C SER A 29 -9.55 4.56 -12.05
N ILE A 30 -9.69 5.57 -11.19
CA ILE A 30 -10.88 6.44 -11.16
C ILE A 30 -10.99 7.24 -12.47
N GLY A 31 -9.88 7.72 -13.03
CA GLY A 31 -9.86 8.37 -14.33
C GLY A 31 -10.30 7.45 -15.48
N LEU A 32 -9.90 6.18 -15.44
CA LEU A 32 -10.33 5.15 -16.40
C LEU A 32 -11.82 4.80 -16.26
N PHE A 33 -12.33 4.78 -15.03
CA PHE A 33 -13.75 4.58 -14.74
C PHE A 33 -14.63 5.73 -15.24
N ALA A 34 -14.21 6.97 -15.00
CA ALA A 34 -14.93 8.17 -15.42
C ALA A 34 -15.02 8.29 -16.95
N ALA A 35 -14.08 7.66 -17.67
CA ALA A 35 -14.11 7.55 -19.13
C ALA A 35 -15.15 6.53 -19.67
N GLY A 36 -15.96 5.89 -18.81
CA GLY A 36 -17.07 5.01 -19.20
C GLY A 36 -16.65 3.64 -19.78
N ARG A 37 -15.38 3.27 -19.66
CA ARG A 37 -14.83 2.03 -20.25
C ARG A 37 -14.96 0.86 -19.27
N SER A 38 -15.80 -0.10 -19.63
CA SER A 38 -15.89 -1.51 -19.18
C SER A 38 -15.61 -1.83 -17.69
N VAL A 39 -16.60 -2.43 -17.02
CA VAL A 39 -16.58 -2.87 -15.60
C VAL A 39 -15.43 -3.84 -15.26
N LEU A 40 -14.85 -4.50 -16.27
CA LEU A 40 -13.80 -5.50 -16.09
C LEU A 40 -12.47 -4.92 -15.58
N LEU A 41 -12.03 -3.78 -16.14
CA LEU A 41 -10.77 -3.12 -15.77
C LEU A 41 -10.75 -2.71 -14.29
N PRO A 42 -11.79 -2.02 -13.78
CA PRO A 42 -11.98 -1.78 -12.36
C PRO A 42 -11.76 -2.99 -11.46
N PHE A 43 -12.41 -4.09 -11.82
CA PHE A 43 -12.44 -5.30 -11.02
C PHE A 43 -11.04 -5.92 -10.97
N LEU A 44 -10.35 -5.96 -12.12
CA LEU A 44 -8.96 -6.39 -12.22
C LEU A 44 -8.03 -5.48 -11.41
N THR A 45 -8.23 -4.16 -11.42
CA THR A 45 -7.40 -3.25 -10.62
C THR A 45 -7.62 -3.43 -9.11
N GLN A 46 -8.85 -3.73 -8.70
CA GLN A 46 -9.16 -4.02 -7.29
C GLN A 46 -8.58 -5.37 -6.86
N LEU A 47 -8.65 -6.38 -7.72
CA LEU A 47 -8.05 -7.69 -7.48
C LEU A 47 -6.51 -7.59 -7.42
N ALA A 48 -5.89 -6.89 -8.36
CA ALA A 48 -4.46 -6.62 -8.37
C ALA A 48 -4.02 -5.83 -7.12
N ARG A 49 -4.86 -4.92 -6.61
CA ARG A 49 -4.63 -4.22 -5.35
C ARG A 49 -4.56 -5.17 -4.15
N PHE A 50 -5.55 -6.05 -3.99
CA PHE A 50 -5.56 -7.00 -2.88
C PHE A 50 -4.41 -8.00 -2.99
N ALA A 51 -4.16 -8.50 -4.21
CA ALA A 51 -3.04 -9.39 -4.47
C ALA A 51 -1.69 -8.74 -4.17
N SER A 52 -1.48 -7.46 -4.53
CA SER A 52 -0.21 -6.76 -4.30
C SER A 52 0.04 -6.45 -2.82
N ILE A 53 -0.97 -5.99 -2.07
CA ILE A 53 -0.83 -5.81 -0.61
C ILE A 53 -0.61 -7.15 0.08
N GLY A 54 -1.39 -8.17 -0.28
CA GLY A 54 -1.27 -9.51 0.28
C GLY A 54 0.10 -10.13 0.00
N ALA A 55 0.61 -10.00 -1.22
CA ALA A 55 1.93 -10.49 -1.61
C ALA A 55 3.05 -9.75 -0.85
N ALA A 56 2.98 -8.42 -0.73
CA ALA A 56 3.99 -7.64 -0.02
C ALA A 56 4.04 -7.96 1.48
N LEU A 57 2.87 -8.07 2.13
CA LEU A 57 2.77 -8.43 3.54
C LEU A 57 3.20 -9.89 3.78
N THR A 58 2.80 -10.82 2.93
CA THR A 58 3.22 -12.22 3.00
C THR A 58 4.73 -12.35 2.82
N PHE A 59 5.31 -11.63 1.87
CA PHE A 59 6.76 -11.60 1.65
C PHE A 59 7.50 -11.06 2.90
N ALA A 60 7.01 -9.98 3.49
CA ALA A 60 7.59 -9.45 4.74
C ALA A 60 7.48 -10.45 5.91
N ALA A 61 6.33 -11.14 6.05
CA ALA A 61 6.14 -12.15 7.08
C ALA A 61 7.08 -13.36 6.91
N VAL A 62 7.18 -13.89 5.68
CA VAL A 62 7.96 -15.11 5.38
C VAL A 62 9.45 -14.86 5.54
N HIS A 63 9.96 -13.70 5.10
CA HIS A 63 11.40 -13.45 5.08
C HIS A 63 11.95 -12.79 6.35
N GLN A 64 11.12 -12.06 7.11
CA GLN A 64 11.60 -11.18 8.18
C GLN A 64 10.78 -11.30 9.48
N GLY A 65 9.73 -12.13 9.49
CA GLY A 65 8.92 -12.41 10.67
C GLY A 65 7.94 -11.30 11.07
N ALA A 66 7.35 -11.46 12.26
CA ALA A 66 6.21 -10.66 12.72
C ALA A 66 6.49 -9.15 12.85
N TYR A 67 7.71 -8.76 13.21
CA TYR A 67 8.07 -7.35 13.41
C TYR A 67 8.13 -6.57 12.09
N ALA A 68 8.65 -7.16 11.02
CA ALA A 68 8.66 -6.54 9.70
C ALA A 68 7.25 -6.44 9.10
N LEU A 69 6.40 -7.44 9.37
CA LEU A 69 4.98 -7.39 9.02
C LEU A 69 4.29 -6.21 9.71
N LEU A 70 4.51 -6.02 11.02
CA LEU A 70 3.93 -4.90 11.79
C LEU A 70 4.44 -3.54 11.28
N ALA A 71 5.73 -3.42 11.01
CA ALA A 71 6.33 -2.19 10.49
C ALA A 71 5.78 -1.83 9.10
N SER A 72 5.71 -2.80 8.19
CA SER A 72 5.18 -2.61 6.84
C SER A 72 3.67 -2.32 6.84
N ALA A 73 2.89 -3.04 7.65
CA ALA A 73 1.46 -2.76 7.84
C ALA A 73 1.23 -1.36 8.42
N GLY A 74 2.05 -0.94 9.40
CA GLY A 74 2.05 0.41 9.93
C GLY A 74 2.31 1.47 8.86
N GLY A 75 3.30 1.24 7.99
CA GLY A 75 3.60 2.11 6.85
C GLY A 75 2.44 2.23 5.86
N VAL A 76 1.79 1.11 5.53
CA VAL A 76 0.60 1.09 4.64
C VAL A 76 -0.56 1.88 5.26
N LEU A 77 -0.83 1.69 6.56
CA LEU A 77 -1.87 2.42 7.28
C LEU A 77 -1.59 3.92 7.36
N ALA A 78 -0.34 4.30 7.62
CA ALA A 78 0.09 5.70 7.65
C ALA A 78 -0.08 6.35 6.27
N ALA A 79 0.35 5.69 5.19
CA ALA A 79 0.15 6.16 3.83
C ALA A 79 -1.35 6.34 3.50
N ARG A 80 -2.19 5.38 3.90
CA ARG A 80 -3.65 5.47 3.76
C ARG A 80 -4.23 6.66 4.53
N ALA A 81 -3.81 6.86 5.77
CA ALA A 81 -4.29 7.97 6.61
C ALA A 81 -3.92 9.33 6.00
N VAL A 82 -2.69 9.49 5.49
CA VAL A 82 -2.24 10.69 4.80
C VAL A 82 -3.04 10.92 3.52
N ALA A 83 -3.27 9.86 2.75
CA ALA A 83 -4.01 9.95 1.50
C ALA A 83 -5.48 10.35 1.71
N LEU A 84 -6.16 9.77 2.71
CA LEU A 84 -7.52 10.13 3.10
C LEU A 84 -7.58 11.58 3.62
N ARG A 85 -6.62 11.99 4.44
CA ARG A 85 -6.51 13.38 4.92
C ARG A 85 -6.31 14.38 3.79
N ARG A 86 -5.56 14.01 2.74
CA ARG A 86 -5.38 14.85 1.54
C ARG A 86 -6.66 14.92 0.72
N ALA A 87 -7.34 13.79 0.53
CA ALA A 87 -8.61 13.75 -0.20
C ALA A 87 -9.74 14.52 0.51
N ALA A 88 -9.76 14.55 1.84
CA ALA A 88 -10.74 15.32 2.61
C ALA A 88 -10.49 16.84 2.60
N ARG A 89 -9.31 17.29 2.13
CA ARG A 89 -8.93 18.72 2.06
C ARG A 89 -9.11 19.31 0.66
N THR A 90 -9.39 18.49 -0.34
CA THR A 90 -9.69 18.88 -1.73
C THR A 90 -11.18 18.80 -1.97
#